data_AF-E8LZT5-F1
#
_entry.id   AF-E8LZT5-F1
#
_cell.length_a   1.000
_cell.length_b   1.000
_cell.length_c   1.000
_cell.angle_alpha   90.00
_cell.angle_beta   90.00
_cell.angle_gamma   90.00
#
_symmetry.space_group_name_H-M   'P 1'
#
loop_
_entity.id
_entity.type
_entity.pdbx_description
1 polymer ?
#
loop_
_entity_poly.entity_id
_entity_poly.type
_entity_poly.pdbx_seq_one_letter_code
_entity_poly.pdbx_strand_id
1 'polypeptide(L)'
;MEKKKTFGNALAVMLFSASLQTQASDSLTMSYDALEAKKDLCFEVAKTGHQDFPNSDWLKSLEENKRTEVLIYLAQRSFNACLSNEIGAFKKQLAIQTQEVQEFVNKYVSFEPYIAKAPQIAEAAKLQELESKVNKPFHVSKVPFIQR
;
A
#
# COMPACT_ATOMS: atom_id res chain seq x y z
N MET A 1 3.99 8.39 -76.99
CA MET A 1 4.33 9.11 -75.75
C MET A 1 3.64 8.40 -74.59
N GLU A 2 4.37 7.51 -73.92
CA GLU A 2 3.94 6.83 -72.70
C GLU A 2 4.06 7.77 -71.50
N LYS A 3 3.03 7.84 -70.65
CA LYS A 3 3.11 8.50 -69.34
C LYS A 3 3.43 7.46 -68.27
N LYS A 4 4.58 7.63 -67.62
CA LYS A 4 5.08 6.83 -66.50
C LYS A 4 4.33 7.12 -65.19
N LYS A 5 4.26 6.07 -64.37
CA LYS A 5 3.73 5.95 -63.00
C LYS A 5 4.40 6.89 -61.99
N THR A 6 3.65 7.31 -60.96
CA THR A 6 4.09 7.25 -59.55
C THR A 6 2.89 7.41 -58.62
N PHE A 7 2.39 6.31 -58.06
CA PHE A 7 1.62 6.31 -56.82
C PHE A 7 2.59 5.88 -55.72
N GLY A 8 3.05 6.84 -54.93
CA GLY A 8 3.98 6.63 -53.84
C GLY A 8 3.43 7.23 -52.54
N ASN A 9 3.51 6.44 -51.48
CA ASN A 9 3.42 6.79 -50.06
C ASN A 9 2.04 7.11 -49.47
N ALA A 10 1.28 6.05 -49.20
CA ALA A 10 0.37 5.99 -48.05
C ALA A 10 0.73 4.75 -47.22
N LEU A 11 1.84 4.81 -46.50
CA LEU A 11 2.23 3.78 -45.53
C LEU A 11 3.11 4.39 -44.43
N ALA A 12 2.50 5.26 -43.66
CA ALA A 12 2.99 5.63 -42.34
C ALA A 12 1.76 5.67 -41.43
N VAL A 13 1.93 5.31 -40.15
CA VAL A 13 0.89 5.23 -39.12
C VAL A 13 0.17 3.86 -39.04
N MET A 14 0.88 2.79 -38.70
CA MET A 14 0.28 1.62 -38.00
C MET A 14 1.36 0.81 -37.23
N LEU A 15 2.19 1.44 -36.40
CA LEU A 15 3.15 0.71 -35.54
C LEU A 15 3.26 1.22 -34.08
N PHE A 16 2.45 2.19 -33.65
CA PHE A 16 2.58 2.77 -32.30
C PHE A 16 1.80 2.02 -31.19
N SER A 17 0.91 1.09 -31.54
CA SER A 17 0.04 0.46 -30.54
C SER A 17 0.76 -0.62 -29.72
N ALA A 18 1.69 -1.37 -30.33
CA ALA A 18 2.38 -2.47 -29.67
C ALA A 18 3.39 -2.01 -28.60
N SER A 19 4.08 -0.89 -28.84
CA SER A 19 5.08 -0.34 -27.91
C SER A 19 4.46 0.26 -26.64
N LEU A 20 3.23 0.81 -26.72
CA LEU A 20 2.54 1.33 -25.54
C LEU A 20 2.08 0.22 -24.60
N GLN A 21 1.63 -0.91 -25.15
CA GLN A 21 1.13 -2.04 -24.35
C GLN A 21 2.26 -2.76 -23.61
N THR A 22 3.43 -2.90 -24.22
CA THR A 22 4.62 -3.46 -23.53
C THR A 22 5.11 -2.53 -22.42
N GLN A 23 5.16 -1.22 -22.66
CA GLN A 23 5.66 -0.26 -21.67
C GLN A 23 4.74 -0.11 -20.44
N ALA A 24 3.42 -0.21 -20.64
CA ALA A 24 2.44 -0.21 -19.55
C ALA A 24 2.48 -1.49 -18.71
N SER A 25 2.73 -2.65 -19.34
CA SER A 25 2.87 -3.93 -18.64
C SER A 25 4.13 -3.98 -17.77
N ASP A 26 5.25 -3.48 -18.31
CA ASP A 26 6.52 -3.42 -17.59
C ASP A 26 6.42 -2.46 -16.39
N SER A 27 5.77 -1.31 -16.54
CA SER A 27 5.61 -0.34 -15.46
C SER A 27 4.72 -0.86 -14.32
N LEU A 28 3.66 -1.62 -14.64
CA LEU A 28 2.81 -2.27 -13.63
C LEU A 28 3.61 -3.28 -12.82
N THR A 29 4.34 -4.16 -13.49
CA THR A 29 5.17 -5.20 -12.86
C THR A 29 6.22 -4.57 -11.94
N MET A 30 6.96 -3.58 -12.43
CA MET A 30 7.96 -2.86 -11.62
C MET A 30 7.34 -2.20 -10.38
N SER A 31 6.15 -1.60 -10.51
CA SER A 31 5.46 -0.99 -9.38
C SER A 31 4.95 -2.01 -8.36
N TYR A 32 4.60 -3.21 -8.81
CA TYR A 32 4.23 -4.32 -7.92
C TYR A 32 5.45 -4.87 -7.16
N ASP A 33 6.57 -5.09 -7.85
CA ASP A 33 7.81 -5.54 -7.22
C ASP A 33 8.29 -4.55 -6.15
N ALA A 34 8.17 -3.25 -6.41
CA ALA A 34 8.47 -2.21 -5.43
C ALA A 34 7.54 -2.27 -4.21
N LEU A 35 6.26 -2.59 -4.40
CA LEU A 35 5.30 -2.74 -3.31
C LEU A 35 5.62 -3.97 -2.44
N GLU A 36 5.92 -5.13 -3.04
CA GLU A 36 6.30 -6.33 -2.28
C GLU A 36 7.61 -6.10 -1.52
N ALA A 37 8.63 -5.50 -2.16
CA ALA A 37 9.87 -5.14 -1.47
C ALA A 37 9.63 -4.18 -0.29
N LYS A 38 8.70 -3.21 -0.45
CA LYS A 38 8.33 -2.31 0.64
C LYS A 38 7.63 -3.04 1.77
N LYS A 39 6.76 -3.98 1.46
CA LYS A 39 6.06 -4.81 2.45
C LYS A 39 7.02 -5.64 3.28
N ASP A 40 8.02 -6.25 2.65
CA ASP A 40 9.10 -6.94 3.37
C ASP A 40 9.84 -5.98 4.30
N LEU A 41 10.21 -4.78 3.83
CA LEU A 41 10.84 -3.76 4.66
C LEU A 41 9.95 -3.35 5.84
N CYS A 42 8.65 -3.14 5.63
CA CYS A 42 7.72 -2.77 6.69
C CYS A 42 7.60 -3.89 7.74
N PHE A 43 7.65 -5.17 7.33
CA PHE A 43 7.72 -6.30 8.26
C PHE A 43 9.03 -6.33 9.04
N GLU A 44 10.17 -6.08 8.40
CA GLU A 44 11.46 -5.98 9.10
C GLU A 44 11.45 -4.84 10.14
N VAL A 45 10.93 -3.67 9.79
CA VAL A 45 10.78 -2.55 10.74
C VAL A 45 9.85 -2.93 11.88
N ALA A 46 8.76 -3.68 11.62
CA ALA A 46 7.83 -4.10 12.66
C ALA A 46 8.48 -4.99 13.75
N LYS A 47 9.55 -5.73 13.41
CA LYS A 47 10.26 -6.58 14.37
C LYS A 47 10.83 -5.80 15.54
N THR A 48 11.28 -4.56 15.31
CA THR A 48 11.90 -3.68 16.30
C THR A 48 11.08 -2.45 16.65
N GLY A 49 10.03 -2.11 15.88
CA GLY A 49 9.25 -0.87 16.09
C GLY A 49 8.55 -0.75 17.45
N HIS A 50 8.37 -1.86 18.18
CA HIS A 50 7.91 -1.82 19.57
C HIS A 50 8.86 -1.08 20.54
N GLN A 51 10.15 -0.96 20.19
CA GLN A 51 11.15 -0.23 20.97
C GLN A 51 10.93 1.28 20.92
N ASP A 52 10.36 1.77 19.82
CA ASP A 52 10.00 3.19 19.63
C ASP A 52 8.53 3.45 20.01
N PHE A 53 7.81 2.46 20.53
CA PHE A 53 6.41 2.61 20.86
C PHE A 53 6.23 3.61 22.02
N PRO A 54 5.37 4.64 21.88
CA PRO A 54 5.25 5.68 22.87
C PRO A 54 4.70 5.14 24.19
N ASN A 55 5.32 5.54 25.30
CA ASN A 55 4.78 5.30 26.62
C ASN A 55 3.46 6.09 26.79
N SER A 56 2.40 5.42 27.22
CA SER A 56 1.07 6.05 27.38
C SER A 56 0.35 5.49 28.60
N ASP A 57 0.12 6.33 29.60
CA ASP A 57 -0.60 5.94 30.82
C ASP A 57 -2.09 5.70 30.54
N TRP A 58 -2.66 6.44 29.59
CA TRP A 58 -4.02 6.18 29.12
C TRP A 58 -4.15 4.77 28.53
N LEU A 59 -3.21 4.36 27.66
CA LEU A 59 -3.25 3.02 27.07
C LEU A 59 -3.12 1.92 28.14
N LYS A 60 -2.28 2.15 29.16
CA LYS A 60 -2.13 1.26 30.32
C LYS A 60 -3.38 1.20 31.20
N SER A 61 -4.17 2.27 31.28
CA SER A 61 -5.37 2.29 32.11
C SER A 61 -6.57 1.60 31.47
N LEU A 62 -6.55 1.33 30.16
CA LEU A 62 -7.62 0.60 29.48
C LEU A 62 -7.69 -0.87 29.93
N GLU A 63 -8.90 -1.42 29.94
CA GLU A 63 -9.13 -2.87 30.03
C GLU A 63 -8.39 -3.63 28.92
N GLU A 64 -8.01 -4.89 29.18
CA GLU A 64 -7.15 -5.69 28.28
C GLU A 64 -7.73 -5.82 26.86
N ASN A 65 -9.04 -6.04 26.74
CA ASN A 65 -9.75 -6.12 25.46
C ASN A 65 -9.65 -4.79 24.68
N LYS A 66 -9.92 -3.66 25.33
CA LYS A 66 -9.88 -2.32 24.72
C LYS A 66 -8.47 -1.90 24.37
N ARG A 67 -7.51 -2.22 25.23
CA ARG A 67 -6.09 -2.02 24.95
C ARG A 67 -5.65 -2.80 23.72
N THR A 68 -6.07 -4.05 23.61
CA THR A 68 -5.77 -4.92 22.47
C THR A 68 -6.39 -4.39 21.18
N GLU A 69 -7.66 -3.96 21.21
CA GLU A 69 -8.33 -3.32 20.07
C GLU A 69 -7.56 -2.08 19.59
N VAL A 70 -7.16 -1.19 20.52
CA VAL A 70 -6.36 0.01 20.21
C VAL A 70 -5.00 -0.36 19.60
N LEU A 71 -4.31 -1.36 20.16
CA LEU A 71 -3.00 -1.77 19.66
C LEU A 71 -3.07 -2.41 18.27
N ILE A 72 -4.09 -3.25 18.00
CA ILE A 72 -4.32 -3.82 16.66
C ILE A 72 -4.58 -2.69 15.65
N TYR A 73 -5.44 -1.74 16.00
CA TYR A 73 -5.73 -0.59 15.16
C TYR A 73 -4.48 0.24 14.84
N LEU A 74 -3.67 0.58 15.84
CA LEU A 74 -2.43 1.34 15.66
C LEU A 74 -1.38 0.56 14.85
N ALA A 75 -1.30 -0.77 15.03
CA ALA A 75 -0.39 -1.63 14.26
C ALA A 75 -0.79 -1.66 12.78
N GLN A 76 -2.07 -1.86 12.48
CA GLN A 76 -2.58 -1.83 11.11
C GLN A 76 -2.38 -0.45 10.47
N ARG A 77 -2.70 0.62 11.19
CA ARG A 77 -2.54 2.00 10.69
C ARG A 77 -1.08 2.33 10.36
N SER A 78 -0.15 2.01 11.26
CA SER A 78 1.28 2.28 11.05
C SER A 78 1.87 1.42 9.92
N PHE A 79 1.44 0.16 9.79
CA PHE A 79 1.83 -0.69 8.66
C PHE A 79 1.30 -0.15 7.33
N ASN A 80 0.03 0.26 7.28
CA ASN A 80 -0.57 0.88 6.09
C ASN A 80 0.13 2.19 5.72
N ALA A 81 0.47 3.03 6.71
CA ALA A 81 1.22 4.26 6.47
C ALA A 81 2.60 3.96 5.83
N CYS A 82 3.27 2.90 6.30
CA CYS A 82 4.54 2.44 5.73
C CYS A 82 4.43 2.05 4.25
N LEU A 83 3.29 1.49 3.80
CA LEU A 83 3.06 1.07 2.41
C LEU A 83 2.44 2.14 1.50
N SER A 84 1.98 3.26 2.08
CA SER A 84 1.04 4.17 1.43
C SER A 84 1.53 4.73 0.08
N ASN A 85 2.82 5.05 -0.02
CA ASN A 85 3.41 5.60 -1.24
C ASN A 85 3.44 4.55 -2.37
N GLU A 86 3.89 3.34 -2.05
CA GLU A 86 4.06 2.25 -3.00
C GLU A 86 2.70 1.70 -3.45
N ILE A 87 1.71 1.59 -2.55
CA ILE A 87 0.32 1.30 -2.92
C ILE A 87 -0.22 2.36 -3.88
N GLY A 88 0.03 3.64 -3.59
CA GLY A 88 -0.38 4.74 -4.45
C GLY A 88 0.28 4.70 -5.84
N ALA A 89 1.56 4.34 -5.91
CA ALA A 89 2.28 4.17 -7.17
C ALA A 89 1.72 3.00 -7.99
N PHE A 90 1.50 1.84 -7.36
CA PHE A 90 0.91 0.67 -7.99
C PHE A 90 -0.50 0.97 -8.54
N LYS A 91 -1.37 1.59 -7.73
CA LYS A 91 -2.73 1.97 -8.15
C LYS A 91 -2.72 2.92 -9.36
N LYS A 92 -1.77 3.84 -9.45
CA LYS A 92 -1.62 4.72 -10.62
C LYS A 92 -1.23 3.95 -11.88
N GLN A 93 -0.33 2.97 -11.77
CA GLN A 93 0.05 2.11 -12.91
C GLN A 93 -1.07 1.15 -13.30
N LEU A 94 -1.86 0.69 -12.34
CA LEU A 94 -3.02 -0.17 -12.60
C LEU A 94 -4.12 0.57 -13.37
N ALA A 95 -4.38 1.83 -13.01
CA ALA A 95 -5.45 2.63 -13.62
C ALA A 95 -5.28 2.89 -15.13
N ILE A 96 -4.07 2.79 -15.66
CA ILE A 96 -3.79 2.95 -17.10
C ILE A 96 -3.85 1.63 -17.89
N GLN A 97 -4.05 0.50 -17.22
CA GLN A 97 -4.16 -0.81 -17.86
C GLN A 97 -5.54 -1.03 -18.46
N THR A 98 -5.67 -2.08 -19.27
CA THR A 98 -6.99 -2.52 -19.76
C THR A 98 -7.92 -2.90 -18.60
N GLN A 99 -9.22 -2.79 -18.81
CA GLN A 99 -10.22 -3.17 -17.81
C GLN A 99 -10.06 -4.62 -17.34
N GLU A 100 -9.74 -5.54 -18.24
CA GLU A 100 -9.48 -6.95 -17.93
C GLU A 100 -8.33 -7.12 -16.93
N VAL A 101 -7.21 -6.41 -17.12
CA VAL A 101 -6.06 -6.43 -16.20
C VAL A 101 -6.45 -5.82 -14.86
N GLN A 102 -7.20 -4.72 -14.85
CA GLN A 102 -7.68 -4.10 -13.62
C GLN A 102 -8.56 -5.05 -12.82
N GLU A 103 -9.52 -5.72 -13.47
CA GLU A 103 -10.40 -6.70 -12.84
C GLU A 103 -9.63 -7.91 -12.30
N PHE A 104 -8.66 -8.43 -13.08
CA PHE A 104 -7.79 -9.51 -12.64
C PHE A 104 -7.01 -9.13 -11.38
N VAL A 105 -6.31 -7.98 -11.41
CA VAL A 105 -5.49 -7.52 -10.30
C VAL A 105 -6.33 -7.25 -9.06
N ASN A 106 -7.44 -6.52 -9.19
CA ASN A 106 -8.32 -6.22 -8.05
C ASN A 106 -8.94 -7.47 -7.42
N LYS A 107 -9.09 -8.56 -8.18
CA LYS A 107 -9.68 -9.80 -7.69
C LYS A 107 -8.67 -10.77 -7.09
N TYR A 108 -7.47 -10.86 -7.67
CA TYR A 108 -6.52 -11.94 -7.36
C TYR A 108 -5.20 -11.47 -6.75
N VAL A 109 -4.84 -10.20 -6.89
CA VAL A 109 -3.59 -9.66 -6.32
C VAL A 109 -3.91 -8.97 -5.01
N SER A 110 -3.23 -9.37 -3.94
CA SER A 110 -3.40 -8.77 -2.62
C SER A 110 -2.44 -7.60 -2.45
N PHE A 111 -2.94 -6.39 -2.72
CA PHE A 111 -2.17 -5.14 -2.59
C PHE A 111 -2.90 -4.07 -1.75
N GLU A 112 -4.14 -4.34 -1.34
CA GLU A 112 -4.91 -3.41 -0.52
C GLU A 112 -4.38 -3.36 0.93
N PRO A 113 -4.39 -2.18 1.56
CA PRO A 113 -3.97 -2.02 2.94
C PRO A 113 -4.93 -2.74 3.90
N TYR A 114 -4.47 -3.03 5.12
CA TYR A 114 -5.31 -3.60 6.16
C TYR A 114 -6.50 -2.68 6.50
N ILE A 115 -7.66 -3.26 6.80
CA ILE A 115 -8.82 -2.48 7.25
C ILE A 115 -8.60 -2.07 8.72
N ALA A 116 -7.99 -0.89 8.92
CA ALA A 116 -7.76 -0.31 10.24
C ALA A 116 -9.03 0.39 10.74
N LYS A 117 -9.92 -0.36 11.40
CA LYS A 117 -11.13 0.21 12.01
C LYS A 117 -10.78 0.82 13.38
N ALA A 118 -11.00 2.13 13.52
CA ALA A 118 -10.81 2.81 14.79
C ALA A 118 -11.73 2.20 15.86
N PRO A 119 -11.20 1.86 17.06
CA PRO A 119 -12.01 1.33 18.14
C PRO A 119 -12.98 2.39 18.64
N GLN A 120 -14.20 1.98 19.01
CA GLN A 120 -15.15 2.87 19.66
C GLN A 120 -14.74 3.06 21.12
N ILE A 121 -14.18 4.23 21.42
CA ILE A 121 -13.70 4.64 22.73
C ILE A 121 -14.27 6.01 23.09
N ALA A 122 -14.43 6.29 24.40
CA ALA A 122 -14.92 7.59 24.86
C ALA A 122 -13.86 8.70 24.64
N GLU A 123 -12.59 8.38 24.88
CA GLU A 123 -11.48 9.35 24.83
C GLU A 123 -10.80 9.42 23.46
N ALA A 124 -11.57 9.70 22.40
CA ALA A 124 -11.04 9.78 21.02
C ALA A 124 -9.80 10.68 20.86
N ALA A 125 -9.70 11.76 21.63
CA ALA A 125 -8.54 12.65 21.64
C ALA A 125 -7.24 11.96 22.10
N LYS A 126 -7.32 11.01 23.04
CA LYS A 126 -6.15 10.25 23.52
C LYS A 126 -5.67 9.23 22.49
N LEU A 127 -6.60 8.65 21.74
CA LEU A 127 -6.26 7.81 20.59
C LEU A 127 -5.56 8.64 19.50
N GLN A 128 -6.09 9.81 19.14
CA GLN A 128 -5.46 10.70 18.16
C GLN A 128 -4.05 11.13 18.58
N GLU A 129 -3.83 11.41 19.87
CA GLU A 129 -2.50 11.71 20.40
C GLU A 129 -1.54 10.55 20.14
N LEU A 130 -1.96 9.30 20.39
CA LEU A 130 -1.16 8.12 20.10
C LEU A 130 -0.94 7.89 18.60
N GLU A 131 -1.96 8.09 17.78
CA GLU A 131 -1.85 8.01 16.32
C GLU A 131 -0.76 8.94 15.78
N SER A 132 -0.59 10.12 16.38
CA SER A 132 0.45 11.07 15.97
C SER A 132 1.86 10.66 16.38
N LYS A 133 1.99 9.80 17.41
CA LYS A 133 3.27 9.37 17.99
C LYS A 133 3.74 8.02 17.46
N VAL A 134 2.82 7.15 17.04
CA VAL A 134 3.14 5.84 16.45
C VAL A 134 3.47 6.04 14.97
N ASN A 135 4.77 6.20 14.68
CA ASN A 135 5.27 6.49 13.34
C ASN A 135 5.94 5.30 12.64
N LYS A 136 6.11 4.17 13.33
CA LYS A 136 6.72 2.95 12.79
C LYS A 136 5.77 1.76 12.93
N PRO A 137 5.73 0.85 11.94
CA PRO A 137 5.10 -0.46 12.11
C PRO A 137 5.64 -1.18 13.33
N PHE A 138 4.80 -1.98 13.99
CA PHE A 138 5.20 -2.77 15.16
C PHE A 138 4.32 -4.02 15.30
N HIS A 139 4.82 -5.03 16.03
CA HIS A 139 4.04 -6.19 16.43
C HIS A 139 3.35 -5.94 17.78
N VAL A 140 2.02 -6.11 17.80
CA VAL A 140 1.18 -5.96 19.00
C VAL A 140 1.68 -6.77 20.19
N SER A 141 2.06 -8.04 19.99
CA SER A 141 2.53 -8.95 21.04
C SER A 141 3.87 -8.54 21.68
N LYS A 142 4.63 -7.65 21.05
CA LYS A 142 5.91 -7.17 21.58
C LYS A 142 5.79 -5.86 22.36
N VAL A 143 4.60 -5.27 22.42
CA VAL A 143 4.35 -4.08 23.22
C VAL A 143 4.27 -4.49 24.70
N PRO A 144 4.99 -3.82 25.62
CA PRO A 144 5.18 -4.26 27.00
C PRO A 144 3.90 -4.41 27.84
N PHE A 145 2.75 -3.96 27.34
CA PHE A 145 1.47 -4.02 28.03
C PHE A 145 0.66 -5.30 27.78
N ILE A 146 1.15 -6.18 26.89
CA ILE A 146 0.51 -7.45 26.48
C ILE A 146 1.29 -8.69 27.01
N GLN A 147 2.40 -8.49 27.72
CA GLN A 147 3.15 -9.62 28.29
C GLN A 147 2.34 -10.28 29.41
N ARG A 148 2.02 -11.56 29.22
CA ARG A 148 1.51 -12.46 30.27
C ARG A 148 2.67 -13.06 31.06
#